data_AF-A0A8T0XT64-F1
#
_entry.id   AF-A0A8T0XT64-F1
#
_cell.length_a   1.000
_cell.length_b   1.000
_cell.length_c   1.000
_cell.angle_alpha   90.00
_cell.angle_beta   90.00
_cell.angle_gamma   90.00
#
_symmetry.space_group_name_H-M   'P 1'
#
loop_
_entity.id
_entity.type
_entity.pdbx_description
1 polymer ?
#
loop_
_entity_poly.entity_id
_entity_poly.type
_entity_poly.pdbx_seq_one_letter_code
_entity_poly.pdbx_strand_id
1 'polypeptide(L)'
;MSDEDDEGSSSEEESEFSDDASQEDGCVHQGLGLLEHTNFSGIQTDTVIFAKWEHHTRGVASKMMAKMGYREGMGLGVSGQGMLDPIPVKVLPPKQSLDHALAANEADGSIGSGKKRSRGGKRKREKKFAEQARAAKAEEAERSVFSFINSHLVSQDMPEASANKVRKGRSGEASGHAKTEDRRSLVAYDEEVKELRIRVEKLEEMKNRNRRDKAVFEAASRKLEETRKALADAEATHASATNAVSRKEKEKKWLKF
;
A
#
# COMPACT_ATOMS: atom_id res chain seq x y z
N MET A 1 69.10 -14.69 18.57
CA MET A 1 68.31 -13.49 18.22
C MET A 1 68.94 -13.00 16.94
N SER A 2 68.25 -13.23 15.82
CA SER A 2 68.73 -13.00 14.47
C SER A 2 67.87 -11.88 13.88
N ASP A 3 68.53 -10.81 13.47
CA ASP A 3 67.98 -9.64 12.77
C ASP A 3 68.36 -9.81 11.29
N GLU A 4 67.37 -9.97 10.41
CA GLU A 4 67.51 -9.85 8.96
C GLU A 4 66.26 -9.21 8.35
N ASP A 5 66.54 -8.36 7.36
CA ASP A 5 65.75 -7.93 6.19
C ASP A 5 64.90 -6.64 6.21
N ASP A 6 65.59 -5.64 5.66
CA ASP A 6 65.22 -4.49 4.84
C ASP A 6 64.32 -4.84 3.62
N GLU A 7 63.78 -3.79 2.99
CA GLU A 7 63.50 -3.61 1.55
C GLU A 7 62.15 -2.92 1.31
N GLY A 8 62.23 -1.60 1.14
CA GLY A 8 61.21 -0.78 0.52
C GLY A 8 61.53 -0.57 -0.96
N SER A 9 60.53 -0.77 -1.82
CA SER A 9 60.58 -0.29 -3.21
C SER A 9 59.18 -0.22 -3.81
N SER A 10 58.77 0.96 -4.30
CA SER A 10 58.58 1.17 -5.74
C SER A 10 58.12 2.61 -6.03
N SER A 11 59.06 3.36 -6.60
CA SER A 11 58.91 4.49 -7.52
C SER A 11 57.77 4.31 -8.54
N GLU A 12 57.10 5.38 -8.96
CA GLU A 12 56.81 5.79 -10.37
C GLU A 12 56.35 7.28 -10.38
N GLU A 13 57.24 8.17 -10.84
CA GLU A 13 56.90 9.37 -11.61
C GLU A 13 56.37 8.88 -13.00
N GLU A 14 55.71 9.59 -13.92
CA GLU A 14 56.07 10.80 -14.66
C GLU A 14 54.81 11.38 -15.37
N SER A 15 54.88 12.67 -15.66
CA SER A 15 53.93 13.53 -16.37
C SER A 15 54.01 13.46 -17.89
N GLU A 16 52.89 13.71 -18.60
CA GLU A 16 52.92 14.44 -19.89
C GLU A 16 51.78 15.47 -19.98
N PHE A 17 52.20 16.72 -20.16
CA PHE A 17 51.45 17.94 -20.40
C PHE A 17 51.41 18.18 -21.91
N SER A 18 50.24 18.53 -22.45
CA SER A 18 50.12 19.05 -23.81
C SER A 18 49.23 20.30 -23.79
N ASP A 19 49.90 21.43 -24.05
CA ASP A 19 49.38 22.78 -24.18
C ASP A 19 49.40 23.12 -25.68
N ASP A 20 48.27 23.59 -26.20
CA ASP A 20 48.19 24.19 -27.52
C ASP A 20 47.40 25.50 -27.40
N ALA A 21 48.15 26.60 -27.45
CA ALA A 21 47.65 27.96 -27.46
C ALA A 21 48.28 28.71 -28.64
N SER A 22 47.44 29.27 -29.53
CA SER A 22 47.65 30.38 -30.48
C SER A 22 46.36 30.47 -31.35
N GLN A 23 45.72 31.58 -31.73
CA GLN A 23 46.13 32.98 -31.86
C GLN A 23 44.86 33.87 -32.02
N GLU A 24 44.79 34.93 -31.22
CA GLU A 24 44.45 36.34 -31.51
C GLU A 24 43.40 36.69 -32.60
N ASP A 25 42.33 37.40 -32.20
CA ASP A 25 41.86 38.62 -32.89
C ASP A 25 40.88 39.43 -32.01
N GLY A 26 41.11 40.74 -31.87
CA GLY A 26 40.05 41.72 -31.60
C GLY A 26 40.03 42.49 -30.28
N CYS A 27 40.95 43.45 -30.13
CA CYS A 27 40.89 44.60 -29.22
C CYS A 27 39.50 45.29 -29.16
N VAL A 28 38.94 45.48 -27.95
CA VAL A 28 38.46 46.80 -27.49
C VAL A 28 38.58 46.89 -25.95
N HIS A 29 39.58 47.66 -25.51
CA HIS A 29 39.59 48.26 -24.19
C HIS A 29 38.45 49.29 -24.13
N GLN A 30 37.33 48.96 -23.49
CA GLN A 30 36.31 49.96 -23.17
C GLN A 30 35.70 49.72 -21.81
N GLY A 31 36.32 50.35 -20.82
CA GLY A 31 35.59 51.01 -19.75
C GLY A 31 35.02 50.10 -18.68
N LEU A 32 35.42 50.39 -17.45
CA LEU A 32 34.62 50.21 -16.25
C LEU A 32 33.29 50.97 -16.43
N GLY A 33 32.40 50.41 -17.24
CA GLY A 33 31.06 50.91 -17.49
C GLY A 33 30.19 50.43 -16.34
N LEU A 34 30.12 51.26 -15.31
CA LEU A 34 28.92 51.55 -14.52
C LEU A 34 27.73 50.62 -14.83
N LEU A 35 27.78 49.36 -14.41
CA LEU A 35 26.56 48.76 -13.94
C LEU A 35 26.41 49.35 -12.56
N GLU A 36 25.57 50.38 -12.51
CA GLU A 36 25.07 51.04 -11.34
C GLU A 36 24.69 49.94 -10.33
N HIS A 37 25.65 49.54 -9.50
CA HIS A 37 25.37 48.84 -8.27
C HIS A 37 24.76 49.92 -7.40
N THR A 38 23.48 50.17 -7.66
CA THR A 38 22.58 50.79 -6.73
C THR A 38 22.65 49.91 -5.49
N ASN A 39 23.56 50.27 -4.60
CA ASN A 39 23.44 50.01 -3.19
C ASN A 39 22.16 50.71 -2.76
N PHE A 40 21.01 50.09 -3.07
CA PHE A 40 19.74 50.47 -2.50
C PHE A 40 19.79 50.04 -1.03
N SER A 41 20.49 50.86 -0.24
CA SER A 41 20.36 51.01 1.20
C SER A 41 19.07 51.79 1.48
N GLY A 42 17.97 51.28 0.92
CA GLY A 42 16.61 51.75 1.13
C GLY A 42 15.79 50.59 1.69
N ILE A 43 14.74 50.89 2.43
CA ILE A 43 13.72 49.89 2.75
C ILE A 43 13.05 49.54 1.40
N GLN A 44 13.51 48.45 0.79
CA GLN A 44 12.96 47.92 -0.46
C GLN A 44 11.62 47.27 -0.12
N THR A 45 10.55 48.07 -0.16
CA THR A 45 9.16 47.62 0.07
C THR A 45 8.65 46.68 -1.01
N ASP A 46 9.41 46.56 -2.10
CA ASP A 46 9.02 45.85 -3.32
C ASP A 46 9.58 44.42 -3.37
N THR A 47 10.25 43.97 -2.30
CA THR A 47 10.50 42.53 -2.15
C THR A 47 9.16 41.87 -1.84
N VAL A 48 8.53 41.34 -2.90
CA VAL A 48 7.42 40.38 -2.80
C VAL A 48 7.76 39.43 -1.65
N ILE A 49 6.86 39.32 -0.67
CA ILE A 49 7.04 38.43 0.49
C ILE A 49 7.14 37.01 -0.07
N PHE A 50 8.37 36.58 -0.37
CA PHE A 50 8.65 35.32 -1.04
C PHE A 50 8.21 34.14 -0.18
N ALA A 51 8.36 34.27 1.14
CA ALA A 51 7.93 33.25 2.07
C ALA A 51 7.38 33.84 3.37
N LYS A 52 6.39 33.15 3.95
CA LYS A 52 5.70 33.57 5.17
C LYS A 52 6.62 33.73 6.39
N TRP A 53 7.75 33.01 6.41
CA TRP A 53 8.74 33.11 7.49
C TRP A 53 9.58 34.41 7.42
N GLU A 54 9.64 35.09 6.27
CA GLU A 54 10.34 36.37 6.11
C GLU A 54 9.49 37.59 6.49
N HIS A 55 8.26 37.40 6.99
CA HIS A 55 7.38 38.53 7.35
C HIS A 55 8.01 39.53 8.34
N HIS A 56 8.92 39.05 9.20
CA HIS A 56 9.60 39.86 10.21
C HIS A 56 11.08 40.12 9.87
N THR A 57 11.54 39.73 8.69
CA THR A 57 12.91 39.98 8.22
C THR A 57 12.86 40.79 6.93
N ARG A 58 13.89 41.59 6.67
CA ARG A 58 13.93 42.48 5.48
C ARG A 58 14.32 41.73 4.20
N GLY A 59 13.80 40.51 4.01
CA GLY A 59 14.14 39.67 2.85
C GLY A 59 15.64 39.38 2.71
N VAL A 60 16.39 39.33 3.82
CA VAL A 60 17.85 39.15 3.77
C VAL A 60 18.22 37.79 3.21
N ALA A 61 17.46 36.75 3.58
CA ALA A 61 17.71 35.39 3.13
C ALA A 61 17.23 35.18 1.68
N SER A 62 16.07 35.70 1.29
CA SER A 62 15.64 35.73 -0.11
C SER A 62 16.61 36.48 -1.01
N LYS A 63 17.15 37.62 -0.56
CA LYS A 63 18.23 38.33 -1.27
C LYS A 63 19.49 37.48 -1.43
N MET A 64 19.88 36.72 -0.42
CA MET A 64 21.02 35.82 -0.49
C MET A 64 20.75 34.65 -1.45
N MET A 65 19.56 34.05 -1.41
CA MET A 65 19.15 32.98 -2.33
C MET A 65 19.18 33.45 -3.78
N ALA A 66 18.61 34.62 -4.07
CA ALA A 66 18.63 35.20 -5.42
C ALA A 66 20.07 35.44 -5.92
N LYS A 67 20.97 35.93 -5.06
CA LYS A 67 22.40 36.08 -5.39
C LYS A 67 23.09 34.76 -5.69
N MET A 68 22.63 33.66 -5.09
CA MET A 68 23.15 32.31 -5.33
C MET A 68 22.48 31.63 -6.55
N GLY A 69 21.68 32.36 -7.33
CA GLY A 69 21.04 31.84 -8.54
C GLY A 69 19.69 31.17 -8.30
N TYR A 70 19.10 31.30 -7.11
CA TYR A 70 17.72 30.86 -6.88
C TYR A 70 16.73 31.70 -7.70
N ARG A 71 15.80 31.02 -8.38
CA ARG A 71 14.73 31.63 -9.16
C ARG A 71 13.40 31.32 -8.49
N GLU A 72 12.58 32.35 -8.28
CA GLU A 72 11.24 32.20 -7.72
C GLU A 72 10.43 31.19 -8.54
N GLY A 73 9.75 30.27 -7.85
CA GLY A 73 8.96 29.21 -8.46
C GLY A 73 9.74 27.97 -8.92
N MET A 74 11.07 27.94 -8.74
CA MET A 74 11.88 26.73 -8.96
C MET A 74 12.31 26.09 -7.64
N GLY A 75 12.42 24.77 -7.65
CA GLY A 75 12.99 24.02 -6.55
C GLY A 75 14.49 24.28 -6.42
N LEU A 76 15.05 23.99 -5.24
CA LEU A 76 16.51 23.98 -5.08
C LEU A 76 17.11 22.71 -5.71
N GLY A 77 18.34 22.76 -6.21
CA GLY A 77 19.05 21.62 -6.80
C GLY A 77 19.51 21.90 -8.24
N VAL A 78 20.35 21.01 -8.79
CA VAL A 78 21.02 21.20 -10.09
C VAL A 78 20.02 21.44 -11.23
N SER A 79 18.93 20.67 -11.27
CA SER A 79 17.86 20.82 -12.26
C SER A 79 16.62 21.50 -11.68
N GLY A 80 16.71 22.09 -10.49
CA GLY A 80 15.58 22.64 -9.77
C GLY A 80 14.54 21.61 -9.29
N GLN A 81 14.96 20.35 -9.09
CA GLN A 81 14.06 19.26 -8.67
C GLN A 81 13.58 19.32 -7.21
N GLY A 82 14.08 20.27 -6.42
CA GLY A 82 13.70 20.44 -5.02
C GLY A 82 12.22 20.80 -4.86
N MET A 83 11.70 20.53 -3.69
CA MET A 83 10.31 20.88 -3.37
C MET A 83 10.19 22.39 -3.10
N LEU A 84 9.15 23.00 -3.64
CA LEU A 84 8.83 24.42 -3.43
C LEU A 84 8.21 24.65 -2.05
N ASP A 85 7.22 23.83 -1.72
CA ASP A 85 6.46 23.96 -0.49
C ASP A 85 7.12 23.19 0.67
N PRO A 86 7.14 23.73 1.88
CA PRO A 86 7.65 23.01 3.04
C PRO A 86 6.79 21.79 3.35
N ILE A 87 7.41 20.72 3.88
CA ILE A 87 6.69 19.53 4.33
C ILE A 87 5.83 19.87 5.56
N PRO A 88 4.50 19.73 5.49
CA PRO A 88 3.67 19.92 6.68
C PRO A 88 3.85 18.73 7.63
N VAL A 89 4.15 19.02 8.90
CA VAL A 89 4.30 18.01 9.96
C VAL A 89 3.06 18.01 10.86
N LYS A 90 2.42 16.84 10.99
CA LYS A 90 1.27 16.64 11.90
C LYS A 90 1.79 16.10 13.24
N VAL A 91 1.82 16.95 14.26
CA VAL A 91 2.19 16.55 15.63
C VAL A 91 0.99 15.90 16.32
N LEU A 92 1.16 14.68 16.82
CA LEU A 92 0.13 13.99 17.59
C LEU A 92 0.18 14.42 19.06
N PRO A 93 -0.98 14.52 19.74
CA PRO A 93 -1.03 14.70 21.18
C PRO A 93 -0.22 13.64 21.94
N PRO A 94 0.37 13.99 23.10
CA PRO A 94 1.11 13.02 23.89
C PRO A 94 0.22 11.85 24.31
N LYS A 95 0.81 10.65 24.41
CA LYS A 95 0.14 9.38 24.78
C LYS A 95 -0.91 8.87 23.77
N GLN A 96 -0.95 9.38 22.54
CA GLN A 96 -1.74 8.80 21.47
C GLN A 96 -0.91 7.83 20.61
N SER A 97 -1.51 6.71 20.22
CA SER A 97 -0.88 5.75 19.31
C SER A 97 -0.98 6.23 17.85
N LEU A 98 -0.11 5.70 17.00
CA LEU A 98 -0.15 5.94 15.55
C LEU A 98 -1.48 5.49 14.93
N ASP A 99 -2.14 4.47 15.49
CA ASP A 99 -3.45 3.98 15.06
C ASP A 99 -4.52 5.08 15.10
N HIS A 100 -4.46 5.99 16.10
CA HIS A 100 -5.38 7.11 16.20
C HIS A 100 -5.16 8.14 15.07
N ALA A 101 -3.92 8.31 14.62
CA ALA A 101 -3.59 9.19 13.50
C ALA A 101 -4.16 8.67 12.18
N LEU A 102 -4.10 7.36 11.95
CA LEU A 102 -4.65 6.71 10.77
C LEU A 102 -6.18 6.84 10.73
N ALA A 103 -6.86 6.55 11.86
CA ALA A 103 -8.31 6.69 11.96
C ALA A 103 -8.79 8.15 11.71
N ALA A 104 -8.02 9.14 12.16
CA ALA A 104 -8.33 10.55 11.89
C ALA A 104 -8.17 10.92 10.39
N ASN A 105 -7.19 10.34 9.69
CA ASN A 105 -7.00 10.58 8.27
C ASN A 105 -8.10 9.91 7.42
N GLU A 106 -8.58 8.72 7.80
CA GLU A 106 -9.72 8.09 7.11
C GLU A 106 -11.02 8.87 7.26
N ALA A 107 -11.24 9.52 8.41
CA ALA A 107 -12.40 10.37 8.63
C ALA A 107 -12.36 11.64 7.76
N ASP A 108 -11.19 12.24 7.55
CA ASP A 108 -11.01 13.48 6.80
C ASP A 108 -10.93 13.26 5.26
N GLY A 109 -10.54 12.06 4.82
CA GLY A 109 -10.65 11.63 3.42
C GLY A 109 -12.11 11.52 2.91
N SER A 110 -13.10 11.74 3.78
CA SER A 110 -14.53 11.75 3.45
C SER A 110 -15.11 13.16 3.27
N ILE A 111 -14.31 14.14 2.84
CA ILE A 111 -14.81 15.42 2.36
C ILE A 111 -15.55 15.20 1.04
N GLY A 112 -16.85 14.95 1.13
CA GLY A 112 -17.73 14.80 -0.03
C GLY A 112 -19.11 14.19 0.22
N SER A 113 -19.42 13.64 1.41
CA SER A 113 -20.80 13.20 1.69
C SER A 113 -21.63 14.32 2.32
N GLY A 114 -22.09 15.22 1.46
CA GLY A 114 -23.05 16.27 1.82
C GLY A 114 -24.23 15.68 2.60
N LYS A 115 -24.32 16.05 3.88
CA LYS A 115 -25.43 15.71 4.78
C LYS A 115 -26.74 16.30 4.24
N LYS A 116 -27.46 15.57 3.39
CA LYS A 116 -28.91 15.77 3.26
C LYS A 116 -29.58 15.19 4.50
N ARG A 117 -30.02 16.10 5.36
CA ARG A 117 -30.81 15.84 6.57
C ARG A 117 -32.10 15.12 6.19
N SER A 118 -32.14 13.80 6.27
CA SER A 118 -33.42 13.07 6.40
C SER A 118 -33.80 13.09 7.88
N ARG A 119 -34.58 14.11 8.24
CA ARG A 119 -35.18 14.25 9.57
C ARG A 119 -36.34 13.25 9.67
N GLY A 120 -36.03 12.01 10.04
CA GLY A 120 -37.03 11.00 10.40
C GLY A 120 -36.73 9.62 9.82
N GLY A 121 -35.83 8.88 10.46
CA GLY A 121 -35.55 7.49 10.05
C GLY A 121 -34.28 6.89 10.65
N LYS A 122 -33.36 7.73 11.13
CA LYS A 122 -32.08 7.31 11.72
C LYS A 122 -32.25 6.24 12.81
N ARG A 123 -33.15 6.46 13.77
CA ARG A 123 -33.46 5.47 14.83
C ARG A 123 -34.01 4.13 14.30
N LYS A 124 -34.84 4.12 13.25
CA LYS A 124 -35.35 2.87 12.66
C LYS A 124 -34.26 2.12 11.88
N ARG A 125 -33.38 2.84 11.17
CA ARG A 125 -32.26 2.24 10.43
C ARG A 125 -31.18 1.72 11.38
N GLU A 126 -30.83 2.48 12.40
CA GLU A 126 -29.89 2.07 13.44
C GLU A 126 -30.41 0.88 14.25
N LYS A 127 -31.71 0.84 14.59
CA LYS A 127 -32.31 -0.33 15.26
C LYS A 127 -32.21 -1.59 14.39
N LYS A 128 -32.50 -1.51 13.08
CA LYS A 128 -32.35 -2.64 12.16
C LYS A 128 -30.90 -3.10 12.01
N PHE A 129 -29.96 -2.16 11.89
CA PHE A 129 -28.54 -2.48 11.75
C PHE A 129 -27.97 -3.08 13.04
N ALA A 130 -28.36 -2.56 14.21
CA ALA A 130 -28.00 -3.12 15.50
C ALA A 130 -28.58 -4.52 15.71
N GLU A 131 -29.81 -4.77 15.25
CA GLU A 131 -30.44 -6.09 15.32
C GLU A 131 -29.77 -7.09 14.39
N GLN A 132 -29.37 -6.67 13.17
CA GLN A 132 -28.56 -7.50 12.27
C GLN A 132 -27.16 -7.79 12.84
N ALA A 133 -26.51 -6.80 13.44
CA ALA A 133 -25.21 -7.00 14.09
C ALA A 133 -25.32 -7.92 15.32
N ARG A 134 -26.43 -7.83 16.08
CA ARG A 134 -26.71 -8.76 17.18
C ARG A 134 -27.05 -10.16 16.68
N ALA A 135 -27.79 -10.29 15.58
CA ALA A 135 -28.10 -11.58 14.98
C ALA A 135 -26.85 -12.27 14.42
N ALA A 136 -25.97 -11.53 13.75
CA ALA A 136 -24.68 -12.06 13.28
C ALA A 136 -23.78 -12.50 14.45
N LYS A 137 -23.70 -11.71 15.52
CA LYS A 137 -22.97 -12.09 16.74
C LYS A 137 -23.61 -13.27 17.48
N ALA A 138 -24.94 -13.42 17.41
CA ALA A 138 -25.64 -14.57 17.98
C ALA A 138 -25.39 -15.84 17.15
N GLU A 139 -25.38 -15.75 15.82
CA GLU A 139 -25.01 -16.87 14.94
C GLU A 139 -23.54 -17.27 15.12
N GLU A 140 -22.64 -16.31 15.31
CA GLU A 140 -21.24 -16.55 15.65
C GLU A 140 -21.08 -17.16 17.05
N ALA A 141 -21.87 -16.71 18.03
CA ALA A 141 -21.91 -17.29 19.36
C ALA A 141 -22.48 -18.72 19.36
N GLU A 142 -23.49 -19.02 18.53
CA GLU A 142 -24.02 -20.38 18.30
C GLU A 142 -22.99 -21.29 17.61
N ARG A 143 -22.13 -20.73 16.74
CA ARG A 143 -21.00 -21.43 16.11
C ARG A 143 -19.72 -21.46 16.96
N SER A 144 -19.74 -20.88 18.16
CA SER A 144 -18.57 -20.78 19.02
C SER A 144 -18.26 -22.12 19.70
N VAL A 145 -16.99 -22.42 19.92
CA VAL A 145 -16.54 -23.60 20.68
C VAL A 145 -17.19 -23.65 22.08
N PHE A 146 -17.49 -22.48 22.67
CA PHE A 146 -18.14 -22.38 23.97
C PHE A 146 -19.63 -22.71 23.95
N SER A 147 -20.38 -22.44 22.87
CA SER A 147 -21.78 -22.91 22.76
C SER A 147 -21.83 -24.42 22.60
N PHE A 148 -20.87 -24.99 21.85
CA PHE A 148 -20.72 -26.44 21.73
C PHE A 148 -20.44 -27.06 23.11
N ILE A 149 -19.46 -26.55 23.85
CA ILE A 149 -19.14 -27.00 25.22
C ILE A 149 -20.35 -26.85 26.15
N ASN A 150 -21.04 -25.72 26.11
CA ASN A 150 -22.22 -25.47 26.96
C ASN A 150 -23.36 -26.43 26.61
N SER A 151 -23.61 -26.69 25.32
CA SER A 151 -24.63 -27.65 24.90
C SER A 151 -24.28 -29.08 25.34
N HIS A 152 -23.00 -29.45 25.29
CA HIS A 152 -22.55 -30.81 25.58
C HIS A 152 -22.35 -31.10 27.07
N LEU A 153 -22.09 -30.08 27.90
CA LEU A 153 -22.00 -30.19 29.35
C LEU A 153 -23.36 -30.03 30.03
N VAL A 154 -24.24 -29.13 29.55
CA VAL A 154 -25.58 -28.94 30.12
C VAL A 154 -26.50 -30.12 29.79
N SER A 155 -26.31 -30.79 28.65
CA SER A 155 -27.12 -31.97 28.28
C SER A 155 -26.71 -33.27 28.97
N GLN A 156 -25.62 -33.26 29.77
CA GLN A 156 -25.21 -34.44 30.56
C GLN A 156 -25.92 -34.55 31.91
N ASP A 157 -26.58 -33.50 32.39
CA ASP A 157 -27.35 -33.52 33.63
C ASP A 157 -28.86 -33.50 33.34
N MET A 158 -29.45 -34.71 33.35
CA MET A 158 -30.88 -35.08 33.53
C MET A 158 -31.71 -35.53 32.30
N PRO A 159 -32.53 -36.59 32.45
CA PRO A 159 -33.34 -37.18 31.37
C PRO A 159 -34.76 -36.57 31.24
N GLU A 160 -35.24 -36.57 29.99
CA GLU A 160 -36.62 -36.43 29.48
C GLU A 160 -37.59 -35.36 30.06
N ALA A 161 -37.98 -34.40 29.22
CA ALA A 161 -39.39 -34.01 29.05
C ALA A 161 -39.65 -33.24 27.73
N SER A 162 -40.56 -33.81 26.94
CA SER A 162 -41.45 -33.22 25.93
C SER A 162 -41.47 -31.69 25.73
N ALA A 163 -41.27 -31.26 24.47
CA ALA A 163 -41.99 -30.11 23.91
C ALA A 163 -41.98 -30.11 22.37
N ASN A 164 -43.11 -30.53 21.82
CA ASN A 164 -43.52 -30.37 20.44
C ASN A 164 -43.54 -28.88 20.05
N LYS A 165 -42.84 -28.46 18.97
CA LYS A 165 -43.14 -27.18 18.30
C LYS A 165 -42.93 -27.25 16.79
N VAL A 166 -44.04 -27.52 16.12
CA VAL A 166 -44.36 -27.21 14.73
C VAL A 166 -43.76 -25.88 14.27
N ARG A 167 -43.01 -25.90 13.16
CA ARG A 167 -42.86 -24.74 12.28
C ARG A 167 -43.19 -25.10 10.83
N LYS A 168 -44.43 -24.73 10.51
CA LYS A 168 -45.03 -24.60 9.18
C LYS A 168 -44.22 -23.62 8.32
N GLY A 169 -43.73 -24.13 7.18
CA GLY A 169 -43.70 -23.50 5.86
C GLY A 169 -43.10 -22.10 5.66
N ARG A 170 -42.07 -22.04 4.80
CA ARG A 170 -42.18 -21.26 3.57
C ARG A 170 -41.29 -21.87 2.48
N SER A 171 -41.97 -22.59 1.59
CA SER A 171 -41.58 -22.78 0.22
C SER A 171 -41.33 -21.41 -0.43
N GLY A 172 -40.13 -21.26 -0.96
CA GLY A 172 -39.75 -20.20 -1.88
C GLY A 172 -38.92 -20.86 -2.96
N GLU A 173 -39.60 -21.52 -3.89
CA GLU A 173 -39.05 -21.81 -5.22
C GLU A 173 -38.65 -20.47 -5.85
N ALA A 174 -37.35 -20.16 -5.79
CA ALA A 174 -36.73 -19.25 -6.73
C ALA A 174 -36.24 -20.09 -7.91
N SER A 175 -37.10 -20.16 -8.91
CA SER A 175 -36.86 -20.50 -10.31
C SER A 175 -35.39 -20.40 -10.76
N GLY A 176 -34.87 -21.53 -11.23
CA GLY A 176 -34.04 -21.67 -12.43
C GLY A 176 -33.16 -20.50 -12.88
N HIS A 177 -32.00 -20.35 -12.26
CA HIS A 177 -30.78 -20.13 -13.02
C HIS A 177 -29.68 -20.95 -12.36
N ALA A 178 -29.27 -22.03 -13.02
CA ALA A 178 -28.01 -22.69 -12.72
C ALA A 178 -26.97 -21.57 -12.63
N LYS A 179 -26.24 -21.50 -11.51
CA LYS A 179 -25.14 -20.54 -11.32
C LYS A 179 -24.25 -20.66 -12.54
N THR A 180 -24.42 -19.76 -13.51
CA THR A 180 -23.58 -19.72 -14.67
C THR A 180 -22.20 -19.42 -14.13
N GLU A 181 -21.20 -20.22 -14.49
CA GLU A 181 -19.81 -19.82 -14.28
C GLU A 181 -19.64 -18.53 -15.08
N ASP A 182 -19.90 -17.40 -14.43
CA ASP A 182 -19.80 -16.10 -15.05
C ASP A 182 -18.31 -15.84 -15.25
N ARG A 183 -17.95 -15.02 -16.25
CA ARG A 183 -16.52 -14.68 -16.49
C ARG A 183 -15.82 -14.12 -15.24
N ARG A 184 -16.60 -13.62 -14.26
CA ARG A 184 -16.15 -13.19 -12.94
C ARG A 184 -15.73 -14.34 -12.02
N SER A 185 -16.40 -15.50 -12.08
CA SER A 185 -16.00 -16.66 -11.28
C SER A 185 -14.69 -17.27 -11.79
N LEU A 186 -14.41 -17.19 -13.10
CA LEU A 186 -13.09 -17.58 -13.64
C LEU A 186 -11.95 -16.77 -13.01
N VAL A 187 -12.14 -15.45 -12.86
CA VAL A 187 -11.16 -14.58 -12.21
C VAL A 187 -10.92 -14.98 -10.75
N ALA A 188 -11.97 -15.40 -10.02
CA ALA A 188 -11.82 -15.87 -8.65
C ALA A 188 -11.00 -17.18 -8.57
N TYR A 189 -11.21 -18.12 -9.50
CA TYR A 189 -10.40 -19.33 -9.59
C TYR A 189 -8.94 -19.03 -9.99
N ASP A 190 -8.72 -18.06 -10.89
CA ASP A 190 -7.37 -17.59 -11.25
C ASP A 190 -6.64 -16.98 -10.06
N GLU A 191 -7.32 -16.19 -9.23
CA GLU A 191 -6.76 -15.62 -8.00
C GLU A 191 -6.39 -16.72 -6.98
N GLU A 192 -7.26 -17.72 -6.81
CA GLU A 192 -7.01 -18.87 -5.92
C GLU A 192 -5.78 -19.68 -6.38
N VAL A 193 -5.67 -19.97 -7.68
CA VAL A 193 -4.50 -20.67 -8.24
C VAL A 193 -3.22 -19.84 -8.03
N LYS A 194 -3.27 -18.52 -8.22
CA LYS A 194 -2.12 -17.63 -7.97
C LYS A 194 -1.71 -17.63 -6.50
N GLU A 195 -2.66 -17.56 -5.57
CA GLU A 195 -2.40 -17.61 -4.14
C GLU A 195 -1.72 -18.92 -3.73
N LEU A 196 -2.22 -20.05 -4.24
CA LEU A 196 -1.65 -21.37 -3.97
C LEU A 196 -0.23 -21.51 -4.53
N ARG A 197 0.05 -20.96 -5.71
CA ARG A 197 1.41 -20.92 -6.29
C ARG A 197 2.40 -20.15 -5.42
N ILE A 198 2.00 -18.95 -4.97
CA ILE A 198 2.82 -18.15 -4.04
C ILE A 198 3.06 -18.90 -2.72
N ARG A 199 2.03 -19.59 -2.21
CA ARG A 199 2.15 -20.41 -0.99
C ARG A 199 3.12 -21.57 -1.16
N VAL A 200 3.12 -22.24 -2.31
CA VAL A 200 4.09 -23.31 -2.66
C VAL A 200 5.51 -22.75 -2.67
N GLU A 201 5.75 -21.63 -3.35
CA GLU A 201 7.07 -20.97 -3.41
C GLU A 201 7.58 -20.62 -2.00
N LYS A 202 6.72 -20.03 -1.17
CA LYS A 202 7.07 -19.69 0.23
C LYS A 202 7.40 -20.94 1.06
N LEU A 203 6.68 -22.04 0.87
CA LEU A 203 6.94 -23.31 1.57
C LEU A 203 8.22 -23.99 1.07
N GLU A 204 8.52 -23.92 -0.22
CA GLU A 204 9.77 -24.38 -0.81
C GLU A 204 10.96 -23.59 -0.26
N GLU A 205 10.83 -22.28 -0.17
CA GLU A 205 11.85 -21.40 0.39
C GLU A 205 12.07 -21.70 1.88
N MET A 206 10.99 -21.88 2.65
CA MET A 206 11.05 -22.27 4.07
C MET A 206 11.72 -23.63 4.26
N LYS A 207 11.38 -24.63 3.42
CA LYS A 207 12.02 -25.95 3.42
C LYS A 207 13.52 -25.84 3.15
N ASN A 208 13.92 -25.00 2.20
CA ASN A 208 15.33 -24.81 1.83
C ASN A 208 16.12 -24.10 2.93
N ARG A 209 15.55 -23.07 3.56
CA ARG A 209 16.16 -22.35 4.70
C ARG A 209 16.32 -23.24 5.93
N ASN A 210 15.32 -24.08 6.21
CA ASN A 210 15.28 -24.90 7.42
C ASN A 210 15.84 -26.31 7.20
N ARG A 211 16.68 -26.55 6.18
CA ARG A 211 17.25 -27.87 5.87
C ARG A 211 18.02 -28.53 7.04
N ARG A 212 18.52 -27.73 7.99
CA ARG A 212 19.26 -28.21 9.18
C ARG A 212 18.35 -28.55 10.36
N ASP A 213 17.12 -28.05 10.37
CA ASP A 213 16.13 -28.32 11.41
C ASP A 213 15.13 -29.36 10.90
N LYS A 214 15.27 -30.60 11.37
CA LYS A 214 14.49 -31.75 10.88
C LYS A 214 12.99 -31.60 11.11
N ALA A 215 12.58 -31.10 12.28
CA ALA A 215 11.16 -30.99 12.62
C ALA A 215 10.46 -29.94 11.75
N VAL A 216 11.11 -28.78 11.54
CA VAL A 216 10.58 -27.73 10.69
C VAL A 216 10.63 -28.13 9.21
N PHE A 217 11.70 -28.82 8.79
CA PHE A 217 11.83 -29.34 7.43
C PHE A 217 10.71 -30.34 7.08
N GLU A 218 10.43 -31.30 7.96
CA GLU A 218 9.37 -32.29 7.76
C GLU A 218 7.96 -31.65 7.80
N ALA A 219 7.73 -30.71 8.71
CA ALA A 219 6.47 -29.96 8.75
C ALA A 219 6.26 -29.11 7.49
N ALA A 220 7.32 -28.45 7.00
CA ALA A 220 7.28 -27.68 5.77
C ALA A 220 7.09 -28.58 4.53
N SER A 221 7.77 -29.73 4.46
CA SER A 221 7.61 -30.67 3.35
C SER A 221 6.21 -31.25 3.27
N ARG A 222 5.61 -31.61 4.42
CA ARG A 222 4.24 -32.10 4.47
C ARG A 222 3.24 -31.04 4.00
N LYS A 223 3.36 -29.79 4.50
CA LYS A 223 2.50 -28.68 4.05
C LYS A 223 2.70 -28.35 2.57
N LEU A 224 3.92 -28.48 2.06
CA LEU A 224 4.23 -28.30 0.65
C LEU A 224 3.51 -29.35 -0.21
N GLU A 225 3.49 -30.61 0.21
CA GLU A 225 2.74 -31.66 -0.49
C GLU A 225 1.23 -31.44 -0.43
N GLU A 226 0.70 -31.06 0.74
CA GLU A 226 -0.73 -30.72 0.92
C GLU A 226 -1.14 -29.53 0.02
N THR A 227 -0.32 -28.48 -0.03
CA THR A 227 -0.59 -27.29 -0.88
C THR A 227 -0.43 -27.57 -2.36
N ARG A 228 0.51 -28.45 -2.77
CA ARG A 228 0.61 -28.92 -4.16
C ARG A 228 -0.61 -29.72 -4.60
N LYS A 229 -1.15 -30.57 -3.71
CA LYS A 229 -2.41 -31.29 -3.97
C LYS A 229 -3.57 -30.31 -4.12
N ALA A 230 -3.71 -29.36 -3.20
CA ALA A 230 -4.74 -28.32 -3.28
C ALA A 230 -4.60 -27.45 -4.56
N LEU A 231 -3.37 -27.16 -4.99
CA LEU A 231 -3.10 -26.47 -6.26
C LEU A 231 -3.60 -27.29 -7.44
N ALA A 232 -3.31 -28.59 -7.48
CA ALA A 232 -3.77 -29.47 -8.56
C ALA A 232 -5.32 -29.55 -8.60
N ASP A 233 -5.98 -29.64 -7.44
CA ASP A 233 -7.44 -29.62 -7.34
C ASP A 233 -8.02 -28.28 -7.82
N ALA A 234 -7.44 -27.16 -7.39
CA ALA A 234 -7.84 -25.82 -7.83
C ALA A 234 -7.65 -25.63 -9.34
N GLU A 235 -6.52 -26.07 -9.90
CA GLU A 235 -6.27 -26.04 -11.35
C GLU A 235 -7.26 -26.93 -12.12
N ALA A 236 -7.65 -28.09 -11.59
CA ALA A 236 -8.67 -28.94 -12.19
C ALA A 236 -10.04 -28.27 -12.18
N THR A 237 -10.43 -27.61 -11.08
CA THR A 237 -11.69 -26.85 -11.02
C THR A 237 -11.68 -25.65 -11.95
N HIS A 238 -10.57 -24.90 -12.03
CA HIS A 238 -10.39 -23.79 -12.95
C HIS A 238 -10.47 -24.24 -14.42
N ALA A 239 -9.81 -25.36 -14.77
CA ALA A 239 -9.85 -25.94 -16.11
C ALA A 239 -11.26 -26.41 -16.48
N SER A 240 -11.97 -27.06 -15.56
CA SER A 240 -13.35 -27.49 -15.77
C SER A 240 -14.29 -26.30 -15.98
N ALA A 241 -14.19 -25.26 -15.15
CA ALA A 241 -14.96 -24.03 -15.29
C ALA A 241 -14.67 -23.31 -16.63
N THR A 242 -13.40 -23.22 -17.03
CA THR A 242 -12.99 -22.60 -18.30
C THR A 242 -13.53 -23.38 -19.51
N ASN A 243 -13.48 -24.71 -19.46
CA ASN A 243 -14.05 -25.58 -20.48
C ASN A 243 -15.58 -25.44 -20.56
N ALA A 244 -16.26 -25.34 -19.41
CA ALA A 244 -17.70 -25.14 -19.35
C ALA A 244 -18.12 -23.78 -19.95
N VAL A 245 -17.42 -22.70 -19.62
CA VAL A 245 -17.67 -21.37 -20.19
C VAL A 245 -17.41 -21.35 -21.70
N SER A 246 -16.27 -21.87 -22.14
CA SER A 246 -15.94 -21.90 -23.58
C SER A 246 -16.90 -22.77 -24.39
N ARG A 247 -17.41 -23.87 -23.81
CA ARG A 247 -18.46 -24.70 -24.43
C ARG A 247 -19.76 -23.93 -24.57
N LYS A 248 -20.23 -23.26 -23.52
CA LYS A 248 -21.43 -22.40 -23.56
C LYS A 248 -21.30 -21.28 -24.60
N GLU A 249 -20.12 -20.69 -24.74
CA GLU A 249 -19.85 -19.66 -25.76
C GLU A 249 -19.90 -20.22 -27.18
N LYS A 250 -19.34 -21.42 -27.41
CA LYS A 250 -19.45 -22.13 -28.69
C LYS A 250 -20.91 -22.45 -29.01
N GLU A 251 -21.68 -23.01 -28.07
CA GLU A 251 -23.11 -23.31 -28.26
C GLU A 251 -23.91 -22.03 -28.61
N LYS A 252 -23.70 -20.93 -27.87
CA LYS A 252 -24.32 -19.62 -28.18
C LYS A 252 -23.92 -19.08 -29.55
N LYS A 253 -22.70 -19.36 -30.02
CA LYS A 253 -22.26 -18.95 -31.37
C LYS A 253 -22.97 -19.74 -32.45
N TRP A 254 -23.22 -21.03 -32.23
CA TRP A 254 -23.93 -21.90 -33.16
C TRP A 254 -25.44 -21.58 -33.20
N LEU A 255 -26.05 -21.27 -32.06
CA LEU A 255 -27.47 -20.85 -31.95
C LEU A 255 -27.79 -19.48 -32.58
N LYS A 256 -26.78 -18.73 -33.03
CA LYS A 256 -26.95 -17.41 -33.69
C LYS A 256 -27.07 -17.50 -35.21
N PHE A 257 -26.90 -18.70 -35.77
CA PHE A 257 -27.06 -19.02 -37.19
C PHE A 257 -28.19 -20.03 -37.35
#